data_AF-A0A6I3KN79-F1
#
_entry.id   AF-A0A6I3KN79-F1
#
_cell.length_a   1.000
_cell.length_b   1.000
_cell.length_c   1.000
_cell.angle_alpha   90.00
_cell.angle_beta   90.00
_cell.angle_gamma   90.00
#
_symmetry.space_group_name_H-M   'P 1'
#
loop_
_entity.id
_entity.type
_entity.pdbx_description
1 polymer ?
#
loop_
_entity_poly.entity_id
_entity_poly.type
_entity_poly.pdbx_seq_one_letter_code
_entity_poly.pdbx_strand_id
1 'polypeptide(L)'
;MVANGQRALWTFLIYALAGPFFAALALLIVIALAGVFGLSGLLPVEVTGFGEAALAAFVWSAVPAVITGLILGGVVWRTGGLTWMVAAAVAVIAFAGAAMLLPLDLHDARPYLAFLAGLVSVAVRQVLIQADIIVD
;
A
#
# COMPACT_ATOMS: atom_id res chain seq x y z
N MET A 1 -4.40 29.00 -1.90
CA MET A 1 -3.36 28.01 -1.52
C MET A 1 -4.04 26.96 -0.65
N VAL A 2 -3.93 25.68 -1.00
CA VAL A 2 -4.51 24.59 -0.18
C VAL A 2 -3.76 24.51 1.14
N ALA A 3 -4.47 24.65 2.26
CA ALA A 3 -3.88 24.60 3.60
C ALA A 3 -3.27 23.22 3.88
N ASN A 4 -2.14 23.17 4.62
CA ASN A 4 -1.46 21.91 4.93
C ASN A 4 -2.37 20.89 5.63
N GLY A 5 -3.32 21.35 6.44
CA GLY A 5 -4.32 20.46 7.06
C GLY A 5 -5.23 19.77 6.05
N GLN A 6 -5.63 20.47 4.98
CA GLN A 6 -6.40 19.87 3.89
C GLN A 6 -5.55 18.89 3.08
N ARG A 7 -4.27 19.22 2.81
CA ARG A 7 -3.34 18.30 2.14
C ARG A 7 -3.12 17.01 2.95
N ALA A 8 -2.98 17.15 4.27
CA ALA A 8 -2.84 16.03 5.19
C ALA A 8 -4.08 15.14 5.23
N LEU A 9 -5.27 15.74 5.28
CA LEU A 9 -6.54 15.00 5.24
C LEU A 9 -6.67 14.21 3.94
N TRP A 10 -6.42 14.84 2.78
CA TRP A 10 -6.47 14.15 1.50
C TRP A 10 -5.42 13.05 1.38
N THR A 11 -4.21 13.29 1.88
CA THR A 11 -3.15 12.27 1.95
C THR A 11 -3.63 11.06 2.75
N PHE A 12 -4.17 11.29 3.95
CA PHE A 12 -4.72 10.22 4.78
C PHE A 12 -5.83 9.44 4.06
N LEU A 13 -6.83 10.14 3.51
CA LEU A 13 -7.97 9.51 2.84
C LEU A 13 -7.51 8.69 1.63
N ILE A 14 -6.62 9.23 0.81
CA ILE A 14 -6.12 8.53 -0.38
C ILE A 14 -5.30 7.30 0.02
N TYR A 15 -4.46 7.38 1.05
CA TYR A 15 -3.77 6.20 1.55
C TYR A 15 -4.74 5.16 2.11
N ALA A 16 -5.74 5.57 2.89
CA ALA A 16 -6.71 4.67 3.50
C ALA A 16 -7.66 4.00 2.48
N LEU A 17 -7.99 4.67 1.37
CA LEU A 17 -8.90 4.15 0.34
C LEU A 17 -8.17 3.56 -0.87
N ALA A 18 -7.21 4.30 -1.44
CA ALA A 18 -6.51 3.89 -2.66
C ALA A 18 -5.40 2.89 -2.36
N GLY A 19 -4.74 2.97 -1.20
CA GLY A 19 -3.70 2.02 -0.79
C GLY A 19 -4.19 0.56 -0.89
N PRO A 20 -5.34 0.21 -0.28
CA PRO A 20 -5.89 -1.14 -0.37
C PRO A 20 -6.31 -1.54 -1.78
N PHE A 21 -6.86 -0.61 -2.56
CA PHE A 21 -7.18 -0.84 -3.96
C PHE A 21 -5.93 -1.20 -4.78
N PHE A 22 -4.85 -0.44 -4.63
CA PHE A 22 -3.59 -0.71 -5.34
C PHE A 22 -2.92 -2.00 -4.86
N ALA A 23 -3.03 -2.35 -3.58
CA ALA A 23 -2.55 -3.62 -3.07
C ALA A 23 -3.29 -4.81 -3.71
N ALA A 24 -4.62 -4.73 -3.81
CA ALA A 24 -5.45 -5.74 -4.48
C ALA A 24 -5.13 -5.84 -5.97
N LEU A 25 -4.98 -4.70 -6.66
CA LEU A 25 -4.61 -4.63 -8.06
C LEU A 25 -3.21 -5.21 -8.31
N ALA A 26 -2.25 -4.88 -7.47
CA ALA A 26 -0.90 -5.41 -7.57
C ALA A 26 -0.86 -6.93 -7.40
N LEU A 27 -1.62 -7.47 -6.43
CA LEU A 27 -1.75 -8.91 -6.26
C LEU A 27 -2.41 -9.57 -7.48
N LEU A 28 -3.48 -8.98 -8.02
CA LEU A 28 -4.13 -9.48 -9.24
C LEU A 28 -3.16 -9.54 -10.42
N ILE A 29 -2.36 -8.49 -10.61
CA ILE A 29 -1.34 -8.44 -11.67
C ILE A 29 -0.32 -9.56 -11.45
N VAL A 30 0.17 -9.76 -10.23
CA VAL A 30 1.13 -10.83 -9.90
C VAL A 30 0.55 -12.21 -10.21
N ILE A 31 -0.69 -12.49 -9.80
CA ILE A 31 -1.35 -13.78 -10.05
C ILE A 31 -1.57 -13.98 -11.55
N ALA A 32 -2.02 -12.95 -12.27
CA ALA A 32 -2.26 -13.02 -13.71
C ALA A 32 -0.97 -13.30 -14.48
N LEU A 33 0.11 -12.58 -14.16
CA LEU A 33 1.42 -12.81 -14.77
C LEU A 33 1.96 -14.20 -14.44
N ALA A 34 1.81 -14.66 -13.19
CA ALA A 34 2.22 -16.01 -12.81
C ALA A 34 1.51 -17.09 -13.64
N GLY A 35 0.21 -16.93 -13.88
CA GLY A 35 -0.55 -17.82 -14.75
C GLY A 35 -0.08 -17.79 -16.20
N VAL A 36 0.17 -16.61 -16.78
CA VAL A 36 0.62 -16.44 -18.17
C VAL A 36 2.01 -17.05 -18.40
N PHE A 37 2.92 -16.92 -17.43
CA PHE A 37 4.29 -17.41 -17.55
C PHE A 37 4.50 -18.83 -16.99
N GLY A 38 3.44 -19.52 -16.56
CA GLY A 38 3.56 -20.85 -15.96
C GLY A 38 4.32 -20.88 -14.63
N LEU A 39 4.37 -19.74 -13.94
CA LEU A 39 5.06 -19.55 -12.65
C LEU A 39 4.13 -19.75 -11.45
N SER A 40 2.95 -20.35 -11.65
CA SER A 40 1.97 -20.59 -10.59
C SER A 40 2.53 -21.37 -9.40
N GLY A 41 3.51 -22.26 -9.63
CA GLY A 41 4.21 -22.99 -8.56
C GLY A 41 5.16 -22.15 -7.71
N LEU A 42 5.41 -20.88 -8.09
CA LEU A 42 6.15 -19.91 -7.28
C LEU A 42 5.24 -19.06 -6.40
N LEU A 43 3.91 -19.16 -6.56
CA LEU A 43 2.99 -18.47 -5.67
C LEU A 43 3.02 -19.16 -4.30
N PRO A 44 3.19 -18.41 -3.20
CA PRO A 44 3.32 -18.98 -1.86
C PRO A 44 2.01 -19.56 -1.31
N VAL A 45 0.88 -19.39 -2.03
CA VAL A 45 -0.45 -19.83 -1.60
C VAL A 45 -1.23 -20.31 -2.83
N GLU A 46 -1.97 -21.42 -2.67
CA GLU A 46 -2.94 -21.85 -3.67
C GLU A 46 -4.06 -20.80 -3.81
N VAL A 47 -4.17 -20.23 -5.00
CA VAL A 47 -5.19 -19.22 -5.30
C VAL A 47 -6.47 -19.93 -5.74
N THR A 48 -7.45 -20.01 -4.84
CA THR A 48 -8.76 -20.64 -5.11
C THR A 48 -9.62 -19.85 -6.10
N GLY A 49 -9.41 -18.52 -6.18
CA GLY A 49 -10.08 -17.65 -7.15
C GLY A 49 -9.50 -16.23 -7.21
N PHE A 50 -9.43 -15.66 -8.43
CA PHE A 50 -8.88 -14.31 -8.68
C PHE A 50 -9.60 -13.22 -7.86
N GLY A 51 -10.93 -13.25 -7.82
CA GLY A 51 -11.73 -12.25 -7.09
C GLY A 51 -11.58 -12.36 -5.58
N GLU A 52 -11.52 -13.59 -5.05
CA GLU A 52 -11.33 -13.85 -3.62
C GLU A 52 -9.96 -13.36 -3.14
N ALA A 53 -8.90 -13.64 -3.91
CA ALA A 53 -7.55 -13.17 -3.60
C ALA A 53 -7.46 -11.63 -3.60
N ALA A 54 -8.11 -10.96 -4.56
CA ALA A 54 -8.16 -9.51 -4.61
C ALA A 54 -8.90 -8.91 -3.40
N LEU A 55 -10.05 -9.47 -3.05
CA LEU A 55 -10.81 -9.05 -1.87
C LEU A 55 -10.04 -9.28 -0.57
N ALA A 56 -9.38 -10.43 -0.44
CA ALA A 56 -8.54 -10.73 0.71
C ALA A 56 -7.39 -9.71 0.84
N ALA A 57 -6.69 -9.41 -0.25
CA ALA A 57 -5.62 -8.40 -0.26
C ALA A 57 -6.14 -7.00 0.07
N PHE A 58 -7.30 -6.61 -0.44
CA PHE A 58 -7.95 -5.33 -0.12
C PHE A 58 -8.25 -5.23 1.37
N VAL A 59 -8.96 -6.21 1.94
CA VAL A 59 -9.34 -6.22 3.36
C VAL A 59 -8.10 -6.20 4.25
N TRP A 60 -7.10 -6.99 3.90
CA TRP A 60 -5.94 -7.17 4.75
C TRP A 60 -4.98 -5.99 4.71
N SER A 61 -4.80 -5.37 3.55
CA SER A 61 -3.97 -4.17 3.39
C SER A 61 -4.58 -2.90 4.01
N ALA A 62 -5.87 -2.92 4.40
CA ALA A 62 -6.54 -1.78 5.01
C ALA A 62 -5.84 -1.28 6.28
N VAL A 63 -5.47 -2.19 7.20
CA VAL A 63 -4.80 -1.82 8.45
C VAL A 63 -3.45 -1.12 8.21
N PRO A 64 -2.49 -1.73 7.48
CA PRO A 64 -1.23 -1.05 7.21
C PRO A 64 -1.40 0.21 6.36
N ALA A 65 -2.37 0.27 5.45
CA ALA A 65 -2.66 1.46 4.66
C ALA A 65 -3.16 2.63 5.52
N VAL A 66 -4.04 2.36 6.50
CA VAL A 66 -4.51 3.37 7.46
C VAL A 66 -3.36 3.87 8.34
N ILE A 67 -2.54 2.98 8.88
CA ILE A 67 -1.36 3.36 9.68
C ILE A 67 -0.41 4.23 8.85
N THR A 68 -0.14 3.82 7.60
CA THR A 68 0.67 4.59 6.65
C THR A 68 0.08 5.97 6.41
N GLY A 69 -1.22 6.04 6.10
CA GLY A 69 -1.92 7.30 5.85
C GLY A 69 -1.91 8.25 7.04
N LEU A 70 -2.04 7.74 8.27
CA LEU A 70 -1.97 8.56 9.49
C LEU A 70 -0.59 9.18 9.68
N ILE A 71 0.46 8.36 9.54
CA ILE A 71 1.85 8.83 9.70
C ILE A 71 2.18 9.84 8.60
N LEU A 72 1.91 9.52 7.34
CA LEU A 72 2.20 10.39 6.21
C LEU A 72 1.34 11.66 6.20
N GLY A 73 0.08 11.57 6.61
CA GLY A 73 -0.77 12.75 6.82
C GLY A 73 -0.17 13.69 7.87
N GLY A 74 0.34 13.14 8.98
CA GLY A 74 1.06 13.91 9.99
C GLY A 74 2.35 14.57 9.47
N VAL A 75 3.11 13.87 8.61
CA VAL A 75 4.28 14.44 7.93
C VAL A 75 3.85 15.61 7.04
N VAL A 76 2.90 15.39 6.13
CA VAL A 76 2.40 16.42 5.19
C VAL A 76 1.82 17.62 5.93
N TRP A 77 1.16 17.42 7.07
CA TRP A 77 0.67 18.54 7.88
C TRP A 77 1.82 19.47 8.33
N ARG A 78 2.96 18.90 8.72
CA ARG A 78 4.14 19.66 9.18
C ARG A 78 5.00 20.21 8.05
N THR A 79 5.19 19.46 6.98
CA THR A 79 6.17 19.79 5.92
C THR A 79 5.55 20.33 4.65
N GLY A 80 4.25 20.11 4.42
CA GLY A 80 3.54 20.49 3.19
C GLY A 80 3.84 19.60 1.97
N GLY A 81 4.80 18.68 2.07
CA GLY A 81 5.25 17.81 0.99
C GLY A 81 5.75 16.46 1.51
N LEU A 82 5.99 15.53 0.59
CA LEU A 82 6.37 14.16 0.94
C LEU A 82 7.39 13.64 -0.06
N THR A 83 8.54 13.14 0.39
CA THR A 83 9.52 12.49 -0.51
C THR A 83 9.13 11.04 -0.80
N TRP A 84 9.56 10.52 -1.95
CA TRP A 84 9.30 9.11 -2.32
C TRP A 84 9.88 8.13 -1.29
N MET A 85 11.02 8.47 -0.71
CA MET A 85 11.75 7.65 0.24
C MET A 85 11.01 7.55 1.58
N VAL A 86 10.44 8.67 2.05
CA VAL A 86 9.61 8.68 3.27
C VAL A 86 8.31 7.90 3.05
N ALA A 87 7.66 8.08 1.90
CA ALA A 87 6.46 7.32 1.53
C ALA A 87 6.74 5.81 1.61
N ALA A 88 7.75 5.34 0.87
CA ALA A 88 8.13 3.93 0.83
C ALA A 88 8.50 3.39 2.21
N ALA A 89 9.36 4.08 2.96
CA ALA A 89 9.83 3.63 4.26
C ALA A 89 8.69 3.49 5.27
N VAL A 90 7.79 4.48 5.33
CA VAL A 90 6.65 4.45 6.26
C VAL A 90 5.70 3.31 5.91
N ALA A 91 5.44 3.06 4.63
CA ALA A 91 4.57 1.96 4.21
C ALA A 91 5.16 0.58 4.56
N VAL A 92 6.46 0.39 4.35
CA VAL A 92 7.18 -0.84 4.72
C VAL A 92 7.09 -1.06 6.24
N ILE A 93 7.36 -0.02 7.04
CA ILE A 93 7.31 -0.10 8.51
C ILE A 93 5.89 -0.37 9.00
N ALA A 94 4.90 0.33 8.45
CA ALA A 94 3.49 0.14 8.80
C ALA A 94 3.01 -1.27 8.45
N PHE A 95 3.41 -1.81 7.30
CA PHE A 95 3.14 -3.19 6.91
C PHE A 95 3.79 -4.18 7.88
N ALA A 96 5.08 -4.01 8.18
CA ALA A 96 5.79 -4.87 9.11
C ALA A 96 5.14 -4.86 10.50
N GLY A 97 4.77 -3.67 11.01
CA GLY A 97 4.05 -3.53 12.26
C GLY A 97 2.68 -4.20 12.24
N ALA A 98 1.89 -4.00 11.19
CA ALA A 98 0.58 -4.64 11.03
C ALA A 98 0.70 -6.17 10.96
N ALA A 99 1.72 -6.69 10.29
CA ALA A 99 2.00 -8.12 10.18
C ALA A 99 2.43 -8.78 11.50
N MET A 100 2.94 -8.00 12.47
CA MET A 100 3.23 -8.48 13.83
C MET A 100 1.97 -8.52 14.71
N LEU A 101 1.04 -7.59 14.51
CA LEU A 101 -0.16 -7.44 15.34
C LEU A 101 -1.27 -8.39 14.93
N LEU A 102 -1.35 -8.71 13.64
CA LEU A 102 -2.42 -9.51 13.09
C LEU A 102 -1.94 -10.96 12.87
N PRO A 103 -2.75 -11.98 13.22
CA PRO A 103 -2.38 -13.38 13.10
C PRO A 103 -2.45 -13.84 11.64
N LEU A 104 -1.42 -13.46 10.89
CA LEU A 104 -1.23 -13.91 9.52
C LEU A 104 -0.21 -15.01 9.41
N ASP A 105 -0.64 -16.08 8.77
CA ASP A 105 0.24 -17.11 8.23
C ASP A 105 0.82 -16.68 6.89
N LEU A 106 1.60 -15.59 6.89
CA LEU A 106 2.32 -15.07 5.72
C LEU A 106 3.85 -15.15 5.90
N HIS A 107 4.35 -16.06 6.73
CA HIS A 107 5.76 -16.08 7.14
C HIS A 107 6.74 -15.97 5.97
N ASP A 108 6.52 -16.74 4.90
CA ASP A 108 7.40 -16.76 3.73
C ASP A 108 7.16 -15.57 2.77
N ALA A 109 5.96 -14.98 2.80
CA ALA A 109 5.56 -13.89 1.91
C ALA A 109 5.84 -12.49 2.49
N ARG A 110 6.06 -12.38 3.80
CA ARG A 110 6.22 -11.09 4.52
C ARG A 110 7.24 -10.13 3.90
N PRO A 111 8.47 -10.54 3.54
CA PRO A 111 9.45 -9.63 2.95
C PRO A 111 9.00 -9.08 1.60
N TYR A 112 8.41 -9.93 0.75
CA TYR A 112 7.92 -9.55 -0.57
C TYR A 112 6.72 -8.60 -0.48
N LEU A 113 5.80 -8.86 0.45
CA LEU A 113 4.63 -8.02 0.68
C LEU A 113 5.01 -6.67 1.31
N ALA A 114 6.02 -6.65 2.19
CA ALA A 114 6.55 -5.39 2.73
C ALA A 114 7.17 -4.53 1.62
N PHE A 115 7.96 -5.14 0.72
CA PHE A 115 8.50 -4.46 -0.45
C PHE A 115 7.38 -3.95 -1.37
N LEU A 116 6.35 -4.78 -1.63
CA LEU A 116 5.19 -4.40 -2.42
C LEU A 116 4.44 -3.21 -1.80
N ALA A 117 4.28 -3.17 -0.47
CA ALA A 117 3.67 -2.05 0.23
C ALA A 117 4.46 -0.74 -0.01
N GLY A 118 5.80 -0.80 -0.01
CA GLY A 118 6.65 0.32 -0.37
C GLY A 118 6.41 0.81 -1.80
N LEU A 119 6.35 -0.10 -2.78
CA LEU A 119 6.06 0.23 -4.18
C LEU A 119 4.66 0.84 -4.36
N VAL A 120 3.65 0.26 -3.72
CA VAL A 120 2.27 0.77 -3.74
C VAL A 120 2.24 2.19 -3.15
N SER A 121 2.95 2.44 -2.05
CA SER A 121 3.04 3.78 -1.46
C SER A 121 3.71 4.79 -2.37
N VAL A 122 4.75 4.40 -3.11
CA VAL A 122 5.37 5.27 -4.13
C VAL A 122 4.37 5.59 -5.23
N ALA A 123 3.58 4.61 -5.70
CA ALA A 123 2.54 4.84 -6.70
C ALA A 123 1.44 5.78 -6.17
N VAL A 124 0.97 5.57 -4.94
CA VAL A 124 -0.02 6.44 -4.28
C VAL A 124 0.51 7.87 -4.12
N ARG A 125 1.80 8.04 -3.78
CA ARG A 125 2.45 9.36 -3.77
C ARG A 125 2.39 10.03 -5.15
N GLN A 126 2.64 9.30 -6.23
CA GLN A 126 2.56 9.88 -7.58
C GLN A 126 1.15 10.35 -7.90
N VAL A 127 0.11 9.61 -7.48
CA VAL A 127 -1.29 10.05 -7.61
C VAL A 127 -1.54 11.35 -6.84
N LEU A 128 -1.01 11.49 -5.62
CA LEU A 128 -1.15 12.71 -4.82
C LEU A 128 -0.48 13.92 -5.47
N ILE A 129 0.67 13.73 -6.13
CA ILE A 129 1.36 14.79 -6.87
C ILE A 129 0.58 15.17 -8.12
N GLN A 130 0.14 14.18 -8.91
CA GLN A 130 -0.63 14.42 -10.14
C GLN A 130 -1.99 15.07 -9.88
N ALA A 131 -2.55 14.88 -8.68
CA ALA A 131 -3.78 15.52 -8.24
C ALA A 131 -3.57 16.90 -7.60
N ASP A 132 -2.35 17.46 -7.64
CA ASP A 132 -1.96 18.74 -7.03
C ASP A 132 -2.18 18.82 -5.51
N ILE A 133 -2.24 17.66 -4.82
CA ILE A 133 -2.51 17.58 -3.38
C ILE A 133 -1.25 17.81 -2.56
N ILE A 134 -0.10 17.32 -3.01
CA ILE A 134 1.20 17.51 -2.35
C ILE A 134 2.25 18.02 -3.34
N VAL A 135 3.27 18.71 -2.83
CA VAL A 135 4.41 19.18 -3.63
C VAL A 135 5.49 18.09 -3.63
N ASP A 136 6.21 17.95 -4.75
CA ASP A 136 7.29 16.95 -4.93
C ASP A 136 8.46 17.17 -3.97
#